data_AF-A0A372JGF3-F1
#
_entry.id   AF-A0A372JGF3-F1
#
_cell.length_a   1.000
_cell.length_b   1.000
_cell.length_c   1.000
_cell.angle_alpha   90.00
_cell.angle_beta   90.00
_cell.angle_gamma   90.00
#
_symmetry.space_group_name_H-M   'P 1'
#
loop_
_entity.id
_entity.type
_entity.pdbx_description
1 polymer ?
#
loop_
_entity_poly.entity_id
_entity_poly.type
_entity_poly.pdbx_seq_one_letter_code
_entity_poly.pdbx_strand_id
1 'polypeptide(L)'
;MAAGTVGGAPWPLLTVWIVAAVGWGAVLGLLRRDGADGTAVFLHAITPATLVLGFAFTGFGSLYSTVFMAVQWWTLVAATRGRPDRILAGGPSALATAVVWLVLTFAAAYAVTRAVL
;
A
#
# COMPACT_ATOMS: atom_id res chain seq x y z
N MET A 1 18.69 21.65 2.77
CA MET A 1 18.64 21.59 1.29
C MET A 1 17.20 21.81 0.88
N ALA A 2 16.90 22.81 0.05
CA ALA A 2 15.54 22.99 -0.45
C ALA A 2 15.15 21.77 -1.30
N ALA A 3 14.00 21.15 -1.02
CA ALA A 3 13.54 20.01 -1.78
C ALA A 3 13.34 20.42 -3.25
N GLY A 4 14.08 19.78 -4.16
CA GLY A 4 13.91 20.02 -5.60
C GLY A 4 12.47 19.73 -6.02
N THR A 5 11.93 20.56 -6.91
CA THR A 5 10.60 20.36 -7.48
C THR A 5 10.72 19.92 -8.93
N VAL A 6 9.89 18.97 -9.35
CA VAL A 6 9.72 18.58 -10.76
C VAL A 6 8.27 18.86 -11.12
N GLY A 7 8.03 19.79 -12.05
CA GLY A 7 6.67 20.16 -12.46
C GLY A 7 5.78 20.72 -11.33
N GLY A 8 6.38 21.30 -10.29
CA GLY A 8 5.65 21.82 -9.11
C GLY A 8 5.41 20.81 -7.99
N ALA A 9 5.70 19.51 -8.19
CA ALA A 9 5.62 18.49 -7.16
C ALA A 9 6.95 18.37 -6.38
N PRO A 10 6.93 18.25 -5.03
CA PRO A 10 8.14 18.00 -4.25
C PRO A 10 8.76 16.64 -4.57
N TRP A 11 10.10 16.56 -4.69
CA TRP A 11 10.83 15.31 -4.93
C TRP A 11 10.46 14.13 -3.99
N PRO A 12 10.29 14.34 -2.67
CA PRO A 12 9.85 13.28 -1.77
C PRO A 12 8.48 12.71 -2.14
N LEU A 13 7.54 13.56 -2.59
CA LEU A 13 6.20 13.14 -2.97
C LEU A 13 6.25 12.20 -4.20
N LEU A 14 7.05 12.56 -5.22
CA LEU A 14 7.23 11.72 -6.41
C LEU A 14 7.85 10.37 -6.06
N THR A 15 8.84 10.36 -5.17
CA THR A 15 9.48 9.14 -4.69
C THR A 15 8.46 8.22 -4.03
N VAL A 16 7.62 8.73 -3.11
CA VAL A 16 6.61 7.93 -2.43
C VAL A 16 5.56 7.41 -3.42
N TRP A 17 5.15 8.20 -4.40
CA TRP A 17 4.25 7.77 -5.47
C TRP A 17 4.80 6.60 -6.27
N ILE A 18 6.08 6.65 -6.67
CA ILE A 18 6.73 5.56 -7.40
C ILE A 18 6.77 4.29 -6.53
N VAL A 19 7.18 4.40 -5.27
CA VAL A 19 7.23 3.26 -4.35
C VAL A 19 5.86 2.64 -4.13
N ALA A 20 4.81 3.46 -4.03
CA ALA A 20 3.43 2.99 -3.94
C ALA A 20 3.01 2.25 -5.23
N ALA A 21 3.24 2.85 -6.40
CA ALA A 21 2.88 2.25 -7.68
C ALA A 21 3.57 0.89 -7.91
N VAL A 22 4.86 0.78 -7.53
CA VAL A 22 5.60 -0.49 -7.60
C VAL A 22 5.03 -1.53 -6.64
N GLY A 23 4.75 -1.15 -5.38
CA GLY A 23 4.15 -2.05 -4.39
C GLY A 23 2.80 -2.60 -4.85
N TRP A 24 1.95 -1.74 -5.42
CA TRP A 24 0.67 -2.15 -6.02
C TRP A 24 0.83 -3.10 -7.19
N GLY A 25 1.71 -2.74 -8.14
CA GLY A 25 1.99 -3.55 -9.32
C GLY A 25 2.50 -4.94 -8.94
N ALA A 26 3.32 -5.04 -7.90
CA ALA A 26 3.78 -6.32 -7.36
C ALA A 26 2.62 -7.18 -6.82
N VAL A 27 1.73 -6.60 -6.00
CA VAL A 27 0.56 -7.33 -5.47
C VAL A 27 -0.36 -7.78 -6.60
N LEU A 28 -0.64 -6.93 -7.58
CA LEU A 28 -1.43 -7.32 -8.76
C LEU A 28 -0.76 -8.43 -9.58
N GLY A 29 0.55 -8.35 -9.77
CA GLY A 29 1.32 -9.38 -10.47
C GLY A 29 1.22 -10.73 -9.76
N LEU A 30 1.35 -10.74 -8.43
CA LEU A 30 1.22 -11.95 -7.61
C LEU A 30 -0.20 -12.53 -7.66
N LEU A 31 -1.24 -11.69 -7.50
CA LEU A 31 -2.64 -12.13 -7.59
C LEU A 31 -2.96 -12.72 -8.96
N ARG A 32 -2.46 -12.12 -10.04
CA ARG A 32 -2.63 -12.67 -11.40
C ARG A 32 -1.88 -13.99 -11.59
N ARG A 33 -0.66 -14.08 -11.07
CA ARG A 33 0.16 -15.30 -11.15
C ARG A 33 -0.51 -16.48 -10.44
N ASP A 34 -1.11 -16.21 -9.28
CA ASP A 34 -1.70 -17.24 -8.43
C ASP A 34 -3.17 -17.55 -8.79
N GLY A 35 -3.68 -16.97 -9.90
CA GLY A 35 -5.02 -17.27 -10.43
C GLY A 35 -6.17 -16.77 -9.53
N ALA A 36 -5.95 -15.68 -8.79
CA ALA A 36 -6.96 -15.11 -7.91
C ALA A 36 -8.24 -14.72 -8.68
N ASP A 37 -9.39 -14.81 -8.00
CA ASP A 37 -10.69 -14.40 -8.52
C ASP A 37 -10.63 -12.97 -9.11
N GLY A 38 -11.23 -12.78 -10.29
CA GLY A 38 -11.35 -11.48 -10.94
C GLY A 38 -11.98 -10.40 -10.04
N THR A 39 -12.86 -10.79 -9.10
CA THR A 39 -13.41 -9.89 -8.08
C THR A 39 -12.34 -9.39 -7.12
N ALA A 40 -11.44 -10.26 -6.65
CA ALA A 40 -10.34 -9.89 -5.76
C ALA A 40 -9.33 -8.99 -6.48
N VAL A 41 -9.05 -9.27 -7.76
CA VAL A 41 -8.18 -8.44 -8.62
C VAL A 41 -8.81 -7.06 -8.86
N PHE A 42 -10.11 -7.01 -9.15
CA PHE A 42 -10.84 -5.75 -9.34
C PHE A 42 -10.85 -4.89 -8.09
N LEU A 43 -11.16 -5.47 -6.93
CA LEU A 43 -11.14 -4.76 -5.65
C LEU A 43 -9.75 -4.18 -5.37
N HIS A 44 -8.67 -4.96 -5.59
CA HIS A 44 -7.30 -4.46 -5.45
C HIS A 44 -6.92 -3.39 -6.49
N ALA A 45 -7.51 -3.44 -7.69
CA ALA A 45 -7.26 -2.45 -8.73
C ALA A 45 -7.89 -1.09 -8.39
N ILE A 46 -9.03 -1.06 -7.69
CA ILE A 46 -9.71 0.19 -7.32
C ILE A 46 -9.22 0.78 -5.99
N THR A 47 -8.60 -0.02 -5.11
CA THR A 47 -8.04 0.41 -3.81
C THR A 47 -7.16 1.68 -3.85
N PRO A 48 -6.26 1.86 -4.84
CA PRO A 48 -5.44 3.08 -4.92
C PRO A 48 -6.30 4.34 -5.07
N ALA A 49 -7.28 4.31 -5.97
CA ALA A 49 -8.14 5.45 -6.25
C ALA A 49 -9.03 5.77 -5.06
N THR A 50 -9.61 4.76 -4.40
CA THR A 50 -10.46 4.95 -3.22
C THR A 50 -9.69 5.47 -2.01
N LEU A 51 -8.45 5.02 -1.79
CA LEU A 51 -7.60 5.56 -0.71
C LEU A 51 -7.24 7.03 -0.95
N VAL A 52 -6.79 7.38 -2.16
CA VAL A 52 -6.46 8.78 -2.49
C VAL A 52 -7.69 9.69 -2.37
N LEU A 53 -8.83 9.27 -2.91
CA LEU A 53 -10.10 10.02 -2.80
C LEU A 53 -10.55 10.14 -1.34
N GLY A 54 -10.52 9.07 -0.55
CA GLY A 54 -10.96 9.07 0.85
C GLY A 54 -10.12 10.00 1.74
N PHE A 55 -8.79 9.98 1.58
CA PHE A 55 -7.92 10.91 2.31
C PHE A 55 -8.12 12.36 1.85
N ALA A 56 -8.33 12.61 0.55
CA ALA A 56 -8.67 13.94 0.04
C ALA A 56 -10.00 14.47 0.62
N PHE A 57 -11.02 13.63 0.76
CA PHE A 57 -12.31 14.00 1.37
C PHE A 57 -12.23 14.28 2.87
N THR A 58 -11.30 13.64 3.59
CA THR A 58 -11.15 13.78 5.05
C THR A 58 -10.22 14.93 5.46
N GLY A 59 -9.71 15.71 4.50
CA GLY A 59 -8.84 16.86 4.76
C GLY A 59 -7.40 16.49 5.11
N PHE A 60 -7.03 15.21 5.03
CA PHE A 60 -5.64 14.77 5.14
C PHE A 60 -4.93 14.94 3.79
N GLY A 61 -3.80 15.65 3.77
CA GLY A 61 -3.05 15.93 2.54
C GLY A 61 -2.58 14.66 1.82
N SER A 62 -2.39 14.75 0.50
CA SER A 62 -2.03 13.62 -0.37
C SER A 62 -0.82 12.81 0.13
N LEU A 63 0.14 13.45 0.78
CA LEU A 63 1.34 12.83 1.33
C LEU A 63 1.03 11.66 2.28
N TYR A 64 0.16 11.87 3.28
CA TYR A 64 -0.20 10.84 4.26
C TYR A 64 -0.89 9.65 3.57
N SER A 65 -1.76 9.93 2.59
CA SER A 65 -2.45 8.90 1.82
C SER A 65 -1.49 8.02 1.04
N THR A 66 -0.50 8.62 0.38
CA THR A 66 0.51 7.89 -0.39
C THR A 66 1.48 7.11 0.47
N VAL A 67 1.89 7.64 1.63
CA VAL A 67 2.72 6.91 2.59
C VAL A 67 1.98 5.67 3.09
N PHE A 68 0.71 5.84 3.48
CA PHE A 68 -0.10 4.74 3.97
C PHE A 68 -0.30 3.66 2.89
N MET A 69 -0.61 4.06 1.64
CA MET A 69 -0.70 3.13 0.50
C MET A 69 0.59 2.36 0.26
N ALA A 70 1.73 3.05 0.17
CA ALA A 70 3.02 2.42 -0.06
C ALA A 70 3.31 1.36 1.00
N VAL A 71 3.17 1.75 2.28
CA VAL A 71 3.42 0.85 3.40
C VAL A 71 2.49 -0.36 3.35
N GLN A 72 1.19 -0.15 3.14
CA GLN A 72 0.19 -1.21 3.18
C GLN A 72 0.47 -2.35 2.19
N TRP A 73 0.96 -2.03 0.98
CA TRP A 73 1.25 -3.06 -0.02
C TRP A 73 2.57 -3.78 0.20
N TRP A 74 3.62 -3.07 0.62
CA TRP A 74 4.91 -3.72 0.91
C TRP A 74 4.82 -4.63 2.15
N THR A 75 4.09 -4.20 3.19
CA THR A 75 3.86 -5.04 4.37
C THR A 75 2.97 -6.23 4.06
N LEU A 76 2.04 -6.11 3.10
CA LEU A 76 1.24 -7.24 2.64
C LEU A 76 2.13 -8.29 1.97
N VAL A 77 3.02 -7.88 1.06
CA VAL A 77 3.98 -8.78 0.42
C VAL A 77 4.88 -9.44 1.47
N ALA A 78 5.40 -8.67 2.43
CA ALA A 78 6.25 -9.20 3.49
C ALA A 78 5.52 -10.20 4.40
N ALA A 79 4.34 -9.84 4.91
CA ALA A 79 3.54 -10.67 5.81
C ALA A 79 3.09 -11.97 5.14
N THR A 80 2.77 -11.90 3.85
CA THR A 80 2.29 -13.06 3.07
C THR A 80 3.44 -13.85 2.42
N ARG A 81 4.69 -13.37 2.53
CA ARG A 81 5.87 -13.90 1.83
C ARG A 81 5.64 -14.04 0.32
N GLY A 82 5.00 -13.03 -0.28
CA GLY A 82 4.66 -13.00 -1.70
C GLY A 82 3.55 -13.97 -2.11
N ARG A 83 2.71 -14.42 -1.17
CA ARG A 83 1.55 -15.29 -1.42
C ARG A 83 0.27 -14.66 -0.85
N PRO A 84 -0.22 -13.55 -1.44
CA PRO A 84 -1.36 -12.80 -0.92
C PRO A 84 -2.68 -13.59 -0.95
N ASP A 85 -2.77 -14.58 -1.84
CA ASP A 85 -3.84 -15.58 -1.94
C ASP A 85 -4.13 -16.29 -0.61
N ARG A 86 -3.13 -16.46 0.27
CA ARG A 86 -3.29 -17.11 1.58
C ARG A 86 -4.24 -16.38 2.52
N ILE A 87 -4.37 -15.06 2.39
CA ILE A 87 -5.35 -14.30 3.19
C ILE A 87 -6.76 -14.53 2.65
N LEU A 88 -6.90 -14.66 1.32
CA LEU A 88 -8.18 -14.89 0.64
C LEU A 88 -8.71 -16.31 0.83
N ALA A 89 -7.81 -17.30 0.94
CA ALA A 89 -8.15 -18.70 1.16
C ALA A 89 -8.81 -18.98 2.53
N GLY A 90 -8.71 -18.05 3.48
CA GLY A 90 -9.33 -18.17 4.80
C GLY A 90 -8.61 -19.12 5.78
N GLY A 91 -9.21 -19.29 6.97
CA GLY A 91 -8.69 -20.16 8.04
C GLY A 91 -7.87 -19.46 9.13
N PRO A 92 -7.44 -20.19 10.19
CA PRO A 92 -6.75 -19.60 11.34
C PRO A 92 -5.42 -18.92 10.98
N SER A 93 -4.71 -19.45 9.99
CA SER A 93 -3.47 -18.87 9.46
C SER A 93 -3.69 -17.58 8.67
N ALA A 94 -4.85 -17.41 8.02
CA ALA A 94 -5.20 -16.18 7.33
C ALA A 94 -5.45 -15.04 8.32
N LEU A 95 -6.13 -15.31 9.45
CA LEU A 95 -6.34 -14.32 10.51
C LEU A 95 -5.02 -13.87 11.13
N ALA A 96 -4.13 -14.82 11.46
CA ALA A 96 -2.81 -14.49 12.00
C ALA A 96 -1.98 -13.67 11.01
N THR A 97 -2.02 -14.03 9.72
CA THR A 97 -1.33 -13.28 8.65
C THR A 97 -1.91 -11.87 8.49
N ALA A 98 -3.23 -11.71 8.58
CA ALA A 98 -3.89 -10.41 8.53
C ALA A 98 -3.52 -9.53 9.73
N VAL A 99 -3.48 -10.09 10.95
CA VAL A 99 -3.04 -9.36 12.15
C VAL A 99 -1.58 -8.91 12.02
N VAL A 100 -0.68 -9.80 11.60
CA VAL A 100 0.73 -9.46 11.35
C VAL A 100 0.86 -8.36 10.31
N TRP A 101 0.11 -8.46 9.20
CA TRP A 101 0.07 -7.44 8.16
C TRP A 101 -0.38 -6.08 8.70
N LEU A 102 -1.46 -6.03 9.49
CA LEU A 102 -1.97 -4.79 10.07
C LEU A 102 -0.97 -4.16 11.04
N VAL A 103 -0.34 -4.96 11.91
CA VAL A 103 0.69 -4.48 12.85
C VAL A 103 1.90 -3.91 12.10
N LEU A 104 2.40 -4.62 11.09
CA LEU A 104 3.51 -4.14 10.26
C LEU A 104 3.15 -2.86 9.52
N THR A 105 1.92 -2.79 8.98
CA THR A 105 1.41 -1.60 8.29
C THR A 105 1.38 -0.40 9.21
N PHE A 106 0.83 -0.56 10.41
CA PHE A 106 0.74 0.54 11.37
C PHE A 106 2.13 1.01 11.83
N ALA A 107 3.01 0.07 12.19
CA ALA A 107 4.37 0.38 12.63
C ALA A 107 5.18 1.12 11.56
N ALA A 108 5.15 0.62 10.32
CA ALA A 108 5.87 1.25 9.21
C ALA A 108 5.26 2.58 8.79
N ALA A 109 3.92 2.72 8.79
CA ALA A 109 3.26 3.99 8.48
C ALA A 109 3.62 5.05 9.52
N TYR A 110 3.62 4.70 10.80
CA TYR A 110 4.06 5.59 11.87
C TYR A 110 5.53 6.00 11.69
N ALA A 111 6.43 5.03 11.49
CA ALA A 111 7.86 5.29 11.34
C ALA A 111 8.18 6.18 10.12
N VAL A 112 7.59 5.89 8.96
CA VAL A 112 7.80 6.66 7.73
C VAL A 112 7.20 8.06 7.86
N THR A 113 5.99 8.17 8.42
CA THR A 113 5.36 9.48 8.66
C THR A 113 6.24 10.36 9.55
N ARG A 114 6.82 9.80 10.61
CA ARG A 114 7.75 10.50 11.52
C ARG A 114 9.11 10.85 10.90
N ALA A 115 9.51 10.17 9.84
CA ALA A 115 10.78 10.42 9.16
C ALA A 115 10.64 11.47 8.04
N VAL A 116 9.43 11.64 7.50
CA VAL A 116 9.13 12.54 6.38
C VAL A 116 8.61 13.92 6.87
N LEU A 117 8.10 13.99 8.10
CA LEU A 117 7.65 15.22 8.78
C LEU A 117 8.67 15.70 9.81
#